data_AF-A0A661U7R2-F1
#
_entry.id   AF-A0A661U7R2-F1
#
_cell.length_a   1.000
_cell.length_b   1.000
_cell.length_c   1.000
_cell.angle_alpha   90.00
_cell.angle_beta   90.00
_cell.angle_gamma   90.00
#
_symmetry.space_group_name_H-M   'P 1'
#
loop_
_entity.id
_entity.type
_entity.pdbx_description
1 polymer ?
#
loop_
_entity_poly.entity_id
_entity_poly.type
_entity_poly.pdbx_seq_one_letter_code
_entity_poly.pdbx_strand_id
1 'polypeptide(L)'
;MLDLHWRLSEKFKSADARLWELARPHKFGKSSVLVPSVEHRLYHVCLHTAQHDFTREVWNGSYLTMQSVCDIDAIIRSEGGNFKWPEFYDVASFSRIERYCYGYFRLAEALLATPIPGEVVDRLRAAAGPDSDDWSIIAREFIRDRPDDVKRFAFTFLLRRDIELSLRLKRFWGRCFPPVASVARHYGISERSWLRYPYYVRRLVRPSIVRKGLILSLRLAQMLLRKVFSRRAS
;
A
#
# COMPACT_ATOMS: atom_id res chain seq x y z
N MET A 1 16.11 4.94 -7.91
CA MET A 1 16.30 4.53 -6.50
C MET A 1 16.60 3.04 -6.54
N LEU A 2 17.74 2.62 -6.00
CA LEU A 2 18.11 1.22 -5.87
C LEU A 2 17.73 0.79 -4.45
N ASP A 3 16.92 -0.26 -4.32
CA ASP A 3 16.54 -0.82 -3.03
C ASP A 3 17.17 -2.20 -2.90
N LEU A 4 18.11 -2.34 -1.95
CA LEU A 4 18.92 -3.54 -1.78
C LEU A 4 18.36 -4.35 -0.62
N HIS A 5 17.85 -5.54 -0.93
CA HIS A 5 17.32 -6.49 0.04
C HIS A 5 18.18 -7.74 0.09
N TRP A 6 18.68 -8.10 1.28
CA TRP A 6 19.37 -9.37 1.48
C TRP A 6 18.39 -10.53 1.75
N ARG A 7 17.14 -10.19 2.08
CA ARG A 7 16.02 -11.08 2.36
C ARG A 7 14.75 -10.50 1.74
N LEU A 8 13.86 -11.33 1.20
CA LEU A 8 12.56 -10.89 0.68
C LEU A 8 11.63 -10.44 1.82
N SER A 9 11.85 -10.99 3.01
CA SER A 9 11.11 -10.63 4.19
C SER A 9 11.81 -11.02 5.47
N GLU A 10 11.78 -10.12 6.46
CA GLU A 10 12.09 -10.49 7.84
C GLU A 10 11.02 -11.42 8.46
N LYS A 11 9.79 -11.41 7.93
CA LYS A 11 8.66 -12.21 8.43
C LYS A 11 8.58 -13.60 7.80
N PHE A 12 9.13 -13.78 6.60
CA PHE A 12 9.00 -15.00 5.80
C PHE A 12 10.37 -15.61 5.46
N LYS A 13 11.17 -15.90 6.50
CA LYS A 13 12.59 -16.31 6.39
C LYS A 13 12.82 -17.58 5.57
N SER A 14 11.84 -18.48 5.49
CA SER A 14 11.94 -19.73 4.73
C SER A 14 11.77 -19.54 3.22
N ALA A 15 11.27 -18.38 2.76
CA ALA A 15 11.07 -18.09 1.35
C ALA A 15 12.39 -17.75 0.61
N ASP A 16 13.42 -17.32 1.33
CA ASP A 16 14.65 -16.79 0.74
C ASP A 16 15.52 -17.89 0.10
N ALA A 17 15.69 -19.05 0.76
CA ALA A 17 16.59 -20.09 0.27
C ALA A 17 16.10 -20.69 -1.06
N ARG A 18 14.79 -20.98 -1.15
CA ARG A 18 14.18 -21.54 -2.35
C ARG A 18 14.17 -20.56 -3.52
N LEU A 19 14.02 -19.26 -3.24
CA LEU A 19 14.07 -18.22 -4.25
C LEU A 19 15.45 -18.15 -4.94
N TRP A 20 16.54 -18.25 -4.18
CA TRP A 20 17.89 -18.23 -4.74
C TRP A 20 18.22 -19.51 -5.52
N GLU A 21 17.75 -20.67 -5.06
CA GLU A 21 17.91 -21.95 -5.76
C GLU A 21 17.24 -21.95 -7.14
N LEU A 22 16.08 -21.30 -7.24
CA LEU A 22 15.29 -21.23 -8.47
C LEU A 22 15.56 -19.97 -9.30
N ALA A 23 16.52 -19.14 -8.89
CA ALA A 23 16.93 -17.98 -9.66
C ALA A 23 17.49 -18.41 -11.02
N ARG A 24 17.17 -17.62 -12.05
CA ARG A 24 17.56 -17.85 -13.44
C ARG A 24 18.48 -16.73 -13.91
N PRO A 25 19.49 -17.04 -14.73
CA PRO A 25 20.29 -16.00 -15.36
C PRO A 25 19.42 -15.18 -16.32
N HIS A 26 19.59 -13.87 -16.28
CA HIS A 26 18.96 -12.91 -17.17
C HIS A 26 20.03 -11.95 -17.69
N LYS A 27 19.99 -11.67 -18.99
CA LYS A 27 20.94 -10.74 -19.61
C LYS A 27 20.48 -9.30 -19.38
N PHE A 28 21.36 -8.50 -18.81
CA PHE A 28 21.18 -7.06 -18.69
C PHE A 28 22.36 -6.35 -19.34
N GLY A 29 22.14 -5.85 -20.56
CA GLY A 29 23.23 -5.33 -21.41
C GLY A 29 24.25 -6.42 -21.73
N LYS A 30 25.51 -6.20 -21.31
CA LYS A 30 26.62 -7.16 -21.49
C LYS A 30 26.81 -8.11 -20.31
N SER A 31 26.08 -7.92 -19.22
CA SER A 31 26.23 -8.69 -17.98
C SER A 31 25.12 -9.73 -17.84
N SER A 32 25.43 -10.84 -17.18
CA SER A 32 24.45 -11.83 -16.73
C SER A 32 24.18 -11.60 -15.25
N VAL A 33 22.91 -11.49 -14.87
CA VAL A 33 22.47 -11.35 -13.48
C VAL A 33 21.49 -12.46 -13.13
N LEU A 34 21.50 -12.92 -11.89
CA LEU A 34 20.47 -13.85 -11.43
C LEU A 34 19.21 -13.08 -11.04
N VAL A 35 18.07 -13.49 -11.57
CA VAL A 35 16.75 -12.96 -11.22
C VAL A 35 15.87 -14.10 -10.71
N PRO A 36 14.91 -13.83 -9.82
CA PRO A 36 13.95 -14.85 -9.42
C PRO A 36 13.18 -15.40 -10.63
N SER A 37 12.73 -16.65 -10.55
CA SER A 37 11.76 -17.19 -11.51
C SER A 37 10.51 -16.32 -11.56
N VAL A 38 9.73 -16.42 -12.63
CA VAL A 38 8.52 -15.62 -12.82
C VAL A 38 7.54 -15.85 -11.66
N GLU A 39 7.37 -17.11 -11.24
CA GLU A 39 6.52 -17.53 -10.14
C GLU A 39 6.99 -16.91 -8.82
N HIS A 40 8.31 -16.87 -8.58
CA HIS A 40 8.88 -16.22 -7.40
C HIS A 40 8.76 -14.70 -7.45
N ARG A 41 8.81 -14.09 -8.64
CA ARG A 41 8.54 -12.64 -8.79
C ARG A 41 7.08 -12.33 -8.48
N LEU A 42 6.14 -13.11 -9.01
CA LEU A 42 4.71 -12.94 -8.73
C LEU A 42 4.41 -13.13 -7.24
N TYR A 43 4.97 -14.19 -6.66
CA TYR A 43 4.92 -14.44 -5.22
C TYR A 43 5.45 -13.25 -4.43
N HIS A 44 6.62 -12.70 -4.81
CA HIS A 44 7.22 -11.57 -4.12
C HIS A 44 6.35 -10.31 -4.19
N VAL A 45 5.71 -10.03 -5.33
CA VAL A 45 4.75 -8.90 -5.44
C VAL A 45 3.59 -9.10 -4.46
N CYS A 46 3.02 -10.31 -4.40
CA CYS A 46 1.93 -10.63 -3.47
C CYS A 46 2.40 -10.53 -2.00
N LEU A 47 3.60 -11.03 -1.71
CA LEU A 47 4.20 -11.04 -0.38
C LEU A 47 4.50 -9.62 0.11
N HIS A 48 5.15 -8.81 -0.74
CA HIS A 48 5.49 -7.43 -0.45
C HIS A 48 4.22 -6.67 -0.09
N THR A 49 3.15 -6.89 -0.85
CA THR A 49 1.89 -6.21 -0.58
C THR A 49 1.22 -6.72 0.70
N ALA A 50 1.25 -8.04 0.95
CA ALA A 50 0.79 -8.63 2.22
C ALA A 50 1.54 -8.07 3.45
N GLN A 51 2.85 -7.82 3.35
CA GLN A 51 3.65 -7.28 4.46
C GLN A 51 3.23 -5.88 4.88
N HIS A 52 2.85 -5.04 3.91
CA HIS A 52 2.38 -3.68 4.16
C HIS A 52 0.93 -3.63 4.64
N ASP A 53 0.14 -4.68 4.38
CA ASP A 53 -1.26 -4.83 4.81
C ASP A 53 -1.42 -5.27 6.30
N PHE A 54 -0.34 -5.62 7.00
CA PHE A 54 -0.40 -6.30 8.31
C PHE A 54 -0.63 -5.43 9.56
N THR A 55 -0.97 -4.15 9.41
CA THR A 55 -1.56 -3.43 10.55
C THR A 55 -2.99 -3.08 10.17
N ARG A 56 -3.98 -3.48 10.98
CA ARG A 56 -5.38 -2.98 10.88
C ARG A 56 -5.45 -1.45 10.88
N GLU A 57 -4.36 -0.80 11.32
CA GLU A 57 -4.13 0.65 11.30
C GLU A 57 -3.67 1.19 9.93
N VAL A 58 -3.42 0.32 8.95
CA VAL A 58 -2.94 0.63 7.59
C VAL A 58 -3.93 0.16 6.51
N TRP A 59 -5.16 -0.17 6.89
CA TRP A 59 -6.34 0.02 6.01
C TRP A 59 -6.67 1.51 5.83
N ASN A 60 -5.64 2.33 5.68
CA ASN A 60 -5.65 3.78 5.62
C ASN A 60 -5.02 4.25 4.30
N GLY A 61 -5.44 3.59 3.20
CA GLY A 61 -5.39 4.12 1.85
C GLY A 61 -4.00 4.29 1.23
N SER A 62 -3.07 3.34 1.39
CA SER A 62 -1.75 3.50 0.75
C SER A 62 -1.04 2.25 0.20
N TYR A 63 -1.54 1.02 0.36
CA TYR A 63 -0.68 -0.14 -0.01
C TYR A 63 -1.32 -1.21 -0.88
N LEU A 64 -2.62 -1.14 -1.12
CA LEU A 64 -3.22 -1.75 -2.31
C LEU A 64 -2.87 -0.85 -3.51
N THR A 65 -1.60 -0.91 -3.93
CA THR A 65 -1.14 0.01 -4.98
C THR A 65 -1.63 -0.51 -6.32
N MET A 66 -2.18 0.38 -7.15
CA MET A 66 -2.46 0.05 -8.56
C MET A 66 -1.20 -0.52 -9.23
N GLN A 67 -0.01 -0.09 -8.78
CA GLN A 67 1.27 -0.64 -9.20
C GLN A 67 1.37 -2.15 -8.96
N SER A 68 1.08 -2.66 -7.76
CA SER A 68 1.08 -4.12 -7.50
C SER A 68 0.14 -4.87 -8.45
N VAL A 69 -1.05 -4.30 -8.73
CA VAL A 69 -2.02 -4.90 -9.65
C VAL A 69 -1.50 -4.91 -11.10
N CYS A 70 -0.89 -3.80 -11.54
CA CYS A 70 -0.25 -3.72 -12.85
C CYS A 70 0.96 -4.67 -12.97
N ASP A 71 1.76 -4.81 -11.91
CA ASP A 71 2.92 -5.70 -11.90
C ASP A 71 2.46 -7.16 -12.00
N ILE A 72 1.39 -7.55 -11.28
CA ILE A 72 0.76 -8.87 -11.39
C ILE A 72 0.30 -9.13 -12.83
N ASP A 73 -0.43 -8.19 -13.43
CA ASP A 73 -0.93 -8.32 -14.80
C ASP A 73 0.22 -8.45 -15.81
N ALA A 74 1.25 -7.60 -15.69
CA ALA A 74 2.40 -7.61 -16.57
C ALA A 74 3.18 -8.94 -16.49
N ILE A 75 3.39 -9.47 -15.28
CA ILE A 75 4.09 -10.74 -15.06
C ILE A 75 3.30 -11.91 -15.66
N ILE A 76 1.99 -11.96 -15.44
CA ILE A 76 1.15 -13.06 -15.94
C ILE A 76 1.08 -13.00 -17.46
N ARG A 77 0.88 -11.82 -18.03
CA ARG A 77 0.79 -11.65 -19.49
C ARG A 77 2.13 -11.88 -20.19
N SER A 78 3.27 -11.59 -19.55
CA SER A 78 4.58 -11.82 -20.18
C SER A 78 4.86 -13.30 -20.44
N GLU A 79 4.38 -14.18 -19.55
CA GLU A 79 4.50 -15.63 -19.75
C GLU A 79 3.33 -16.24 -20.54
N GLY A 80 2.16 -15.59 -20.48
CA GLY A 80 0.95 -16.10 -21.13
C GLY A 80 0.58 -17.49 -20.62
N GLY A 81 0.34 -18.43 -21.53
CA GLY A 81 0.00 -19.82 -21.21
C GLY A 81 1.13 -20.65 -20.61
N ASN A 82 2.37 -20.14 -20.57
CA ASN A 82 3.53 -20.86 -20.05
C ASN A 82 3.73 -20.67 -18.54
N PHE A 83 2.93 -19.81 -17.90
CA PHE A 83 3.06 -19.56 -16.47
C PHE A 83 2.79 -20.83 -15.66
N LYS A 84 3.72 -21.21 -14.77
CA LYS A 84 3.62 -22.46 -14.02
C LYS A 84 2.89 -22.25 -12.70
N TRP A 85 1.56 -22.24 -12.79
CA TRP A 85 0.68 -22.10 -11.63
C TRP A 85 0.93 -23.08 -10.47
N PRO A 86 1.26 -24.37 -10.70
CA PRO A 86 1.60 -25.27 -9.59
C PRO A 86 2.80 -24.79 -8.78
N GLU A 87 3.88 -24.34 -9.45
CA GLU A 87 5.09 -23.83 -8.79
C GLU A 87 4.78 -22.56 -7.97
N PHE A 88 3.93 -21.67 -8.50
CA PHE A 88 3.46 -20.49 -7.75
C PHE A 88 2.64 -20.88 -6.51
N TYR A 89 1.74 -21.85 -6.65
CA TYR A 89 0.92 -22.28 -5.52
C TYR A 89 1.77 -22.88 -4.40
N ASP A 90 2.77 -23.69 -4.74
CA ASP A 90 3.66 -24.31 -3.76
C ASP A 90 4.37 -23.25 -2.90
N VAL A 91 4.91 -22.19 -3.52
CA VAL A 91 5.59 -21.12 -2.77
C VAL A 91 4.61 -20.24 -1.98
N ALA A 92 3.44 -19.94 -2.53
CA ALA A 92 2.41 -19.16 -1.86
C ALA A 92 1.89 -19.91 -0.62
N SER A 93 1.69 -21.23 -0.74
CA SER A 93 1.15 -22.06 0.33
C SER A 93 2.16 -22.37 1.42
N PHE A 94 3.40 -22.65 1.02
CA PHE A 94 4.51 -22.77 1.97
C PHE A 94 4.65 -21.53 2.86
N SER A 95 4.35 -20.35 2.30
CA SER A 95 4.42 -19.06 3.02
C SER A 95 3.12 -18.64 3.69
N ARG A 96 2.04 -19.40 3.51
CA ARG A 96 0.70 -19.12 4.05
C ARG A 96 0.13 -17.74 3.68
N ILE A 97 0.34 -17.31 2.43
CA ILE A 97 -0.14 -16.01 1.92
C ILE A 97 -1.27 -16.13 0.90
N GLU A 98 -1.89 -17.30 0.75
CA GLU A 98 -2.87 -17.61 -0.29
C GLU A 98 -4.04 -16.62 -0.30
N ARG A 99 -4.52 -16.22 0.90
CA ARG A 99 -5.58 -15.20 1.03
C ARG A 99 -5.24 -13.86 0.40
N TYR A 100 -3.96 -13.46 0.43
CA TYR A 100 -3.50 -12.20 -0.16
C TYR A 100 -3.39 -12.35 -1.66
N CYS A 101 -2.79 -13.46 -2.13
CA CYS A 101 -2.73 -13.79 -3.55
C CYS A 101 -4.13 -13.78 -4.16
N TYR A 102 -5.11 -14.43 -3.50
CA TYR A 102 -6.51 -14.42 -3.91
C TYR A 102 -7.04 -12.99 -4.07
N GLY A 103 -6.91 -12.14 -3.04
CA GLY A 103 -7.41 -10.77 -3.09
C GLY A 103 -6.83 -9.95 -4.24
N TYR A 104 -5.51 -10.00 -4.44
CA TYR A 104 -4.85 -9.27 -5.53
C TYR A 104 -5.17 -9.84 -6.91
N PHE A 105 -5.36 -11.15 -7.03
CA PHE A 105 -5.74 -11.78 -8.30
C PHE A 105 -7.17 -11.39 -8.69
N ARG A 106 -8.11 -11.39 -7.74
CA ARG A 106 -9.47 -10.90 -7.97
C ARG A 106 -9.48 -9.43 -8.40
N LEU A 107 -8.61 -8.62 -7.83
CA LEU A 107 -8.43 -7.23 -8.23
C LEU A 107 -7.86 -7.08 -9.64
N ALA A 108 -6.83 -7.85 -9.99
CA ALA A 108 -6.22 -7.84 -11.32
C ALA A 108 -7.23 -8.29 -12.40
N GLU A 109 -7.99 -9.35 -12.13
CA GLU A 109 -9.11 -9.77 -12.99
C GLU A 109 -10.15 -8.65 -13.15
N ALA A 110 -10.60 -8.04 -12.04
CA ALA A 110 -11.67 -7.05 -12.07
C ALA A 110 -11.25 -5.71 -12.71
N LEU A 111 -9.98 -5.32 -12.56
CA LEU A 111 -9.48 -4.01 -13.02
C LEU A 111 -8.84 -4.06 -14.40
N LEU A 112 -8.10 -5.13 -14.70
CA LEU A 112 -7.24 -5.23 -15.88
C LEU A 112 -7.58 -6.43 -16.76
N ALA A 113 -8.60 -7.22 -16.42
CA ALA A 113 -8.96 -8.45 -17.10
C ALA A 113 -7.75 -9.40 -17.25
N THR A 114 -6.93 -9.48 -16.22
CA THR A 114 -5.74 -10.36 -16.19
C THR A 114 -6.15 -11.81 -16.41
N PRO A 115 -5.49 -12.55 -17.31
CA PRO A 115 -5.91 -13.90 -17.70
C PRO A 115 -5.45 -14.95 -16.67
N ILE A 116 -6.08 -14.94 -15.49
CA ILE A 116 -5.82 -15.91 -14.43
C ILE A 116 -6.76 -17.10 -14.62
N PRO A 117 -6.28 -18.36 -14.68
CA PRO A 117 -7.17 -19.51 -14.79
C PRO A 117 -8.11 -19.61 -13.59
N GLY A 118 -9.39 -19.88 -13.85
CA GLY A 118 -10.41 -19.98 -12.78
C GLY A 118 -10.03 -21.00 -11.70
N GLU A 119 -9.45 -22.13 -12.09
CA GLU A 119 -8.96 -23.16 -11.16
C GLU A 119 -7.93 -22.64 -10.15
N VAL A 120 -7.10 -21.67 -10.55
CA VAL A 120 -6.08 -21.07 -9.67
C VAL A 120 -6.76 -20.19 -8.64
N VAL A 121 -7.73 -19.38 -9.08
CA VAL A 121 -8.50 -18.49 -8.20
C VAL A 121 -9.31 -19.30 -7.20
N ASP A 122 -9.97 -20.37 -7.65
CA ASP A 122 -10.76 -21.25 -6.79
C ASP A 122 -9.89 -21.98 -5.77
N ARG A 123 -8.72 -22.47 -6.18
CA ARG A 123 -7.77 -23.11 -5.27
C ARG A 123 -7.25 -22.14 -4.20
N LEU A 124 -6.91 -20.90 -4.59
CA LEU A 124 -6.48 -19.87 -3.65
C LEU A 124 -7.61 -19.47 -2.69
N ARG A 125 -8.86 -19.38 -3.17
CA ARG A 125 -10.04 -19.12 -2.33
C ARG A 125 -10.26 -20.23 -1.30
N ALA A 126 -10.19 -21.49 -1.72
CA ALA A 126 -10.34 -22.63 -0.83
C ALA A 126 -9.27 -22.63 0.27
N ALA A 127 -8.01 -22.31 -0.07
CA ALA A 127 -6.92 -22.20 0.89
C ALA A 127 -7.06 -20.98 1.83
N ALA A 128 -7.65 -19.88 1.35
CA ALA A 128 -7.87 -18.67 2.12
C ALA A 128 -8.96 -18.81 3.21
N GLY A 129 -9.86 -19.79 3.07
CA GLY A 129 -10.96 -20.05 4.00
C GLY A 129 -12.24 -19.26 3.71
N PRO A 130 -13.32 -19.52 4.49
CA PRO A 130 -14.66 -18.99 4.22
C PRO A 130 -14.77 -17.46 4.34
N ASP A 131 -13.90 -16.81 5.12
CA ASP A 131 -13.88 -15.36 5.29
C ASP A 131 -13.18 -14.62 4.12
N SER A 132 -12.75 -15.32 3.08
CA SER A 132 -12.00 -14.74 1.96
C SER A 132 -12.85 -13.86 1.03
N ASP A 133 -14.18 -13.97 1.08
CA ASP A 133 -15.09 -13.21 0.23
C ASP A 133 -15.09 -11.69 0.52
N ASP A 134 -14.55 -11.28 1.67
CA ASP A 134 -14.28 -9.88 2.03
C ASP A 134 -13.40 -9.18 0.98
N TRP A 135 -12.51 -9.89 0.29
CA TRP A 135 -11.66 -9.31 -0.75
C TRP A 135 -12.43 -8.85 -1.98
N SER A 136 -13.57 -9.47 -2.29
CA SER A 136 -14.46 -9.01 -3.36
C SER A 136 -15.15 -7.69 -3.00
N ILE A 137 -15.46 -7.48 -1.72
CA ILE A 137 -16.02 -6.23 -1.18
C ILE A 137 -14.94 -5.15 -1.24
N ILE A 138 -13.75 -5.46 -0.77
CA ILE A 138 -12.57 -4.60 -0.84
C ILE A 138 -12.28 -4.15 -2.27
N ALA A 139 -12.29 -5.07 -3.24
CA ALA A 139 -12.04 -4.73 -4.63
C ALA A 139 -13.07 -3.74 -5.18
N ARG A 140 -14.35 -3.93 -4.83
CA ARG A 140 -15.43 -3.01 -5.19
C ARG A 140 -15.27 -1.65 -4.52
N GLU A 141 -14.90 -1.60 -3.24
CA GLU A 141 -14.65 -0.34 -2.52
C GLU A 141 -13.44 0.40 -3.10
N PHE A 142 -12.36 -0.31 -3.43
CA PHE A 142 -11.16 0.24 -4.04
C PHE A 142 -11.42 0.86 -5.42
N ILE A 143 -12.31 0.25 -6.21
CA ILE A 143 -12.76 0.78 -7.50
C ILE A 143 -13.65 2.02 -7.31
N ARG A 144 -14.50 2.02 -6.29
CA ARG A 144 -15.53 3.06 -6.07
C ARG A 144 -14.98 4.33 -5.43
N ASP A 145 -13.94 4.25 -4.60
CA ASP A 145 -13.53 5.34 -3.72
C ASP A 145 -12.13 5.89 -4.06
N ARG A 146 -12.02 6.78 -5.04
CA ARG A 146 -10.79 7.56 -5.28
C ARG A 146 -11.05 9.04 -5.54
N PRO A 147 -11.20 9.81 -4.45
CA PRO A 147 -10.27 10.93 -4.28
C PRO A 147 -9.74 11.11 -2.84
N ASP A 148 -10.03 10.19 -1.91
CA ASP A 148 -10.18 10.60 -0.50
C ASP A 148 -9.24 9.98 0.56
N ASP A 149 -8.30 9.12 0.20
CA ASP A 149 -7.54 8.31 1.18
C ASP A 149 -6.66 9.07 2.19
N VAL A 150 -6.23 10.30 1.86
CA VAL A 150 -5.54 11.16 2.84
C VAL A 150 -6.50 11.67 3.94
N LYS A 151 -7.82 11.65 3.71
CA LYS A 151 -8.86 12.30 4.54
C LYS A 151 -9.31 11.46 5.74
N ARG A 152 -9.29 10.12 5.67
CA ARG A 152 -9.68 9.27 6.81
C ARG A 152 -8.55 9.16 7.83
N PHE A 153 -7.31 8.92 7.40
CA PHE A 153 -6.15 8.75 8.31
C PHE A 153 -5.87 9.99 9.19
N ALA A 154 -5.88 11.18 8.60
CA ALA A 154 -5.59 12.41 9.31
C ALA A 154 -6.65 12.70 10.39
N PHE A 155 -7.91 12.32 10.13
CA PHE A 155 -9.03 12.53 11.03
C PHE A 155 -9.08 11.48 12.17
N THR A 156 -8.88 10.18 11.88
CA THR A 156 -8.88 9.13 12.91
C THR A 156 -7.68 9.26 13.87
N PHE A 157 -6.51 9.67 13.35
CA PHE A 157 -5.33 9.96 14.17
C PHE A 157 -5.53 11.20 15.08
N LEU A 158 -6.27 12.20 14.60
CA LEU A 158 -6.73 13.36 15.39
C LEU A 158 -7.88 13.05 16.35
N LEU A 159 -8.33 11.79 16.47
CA LEU A 159 -9.31 11.34 17.46
C LEU A 159 -8.73 10.40 18.53
N ARG A 160 -7.47 9.96 18.38
CA ARG A 160 -6.71 9.22 19.41
C ARG A 160 -6.46 10.04 20.68
N ARG A 161 -7.11 9.67 21.79
CA ARG A 161 -7.05 10.39 23.08
C ARG A 161 -5.77 10.11 23.88
N ASP A 162 -5.05 9.06 23.51
CA ASP A 162 -3.81 8.55 24.10
C ASP A 162 -2.55 9.35 23.71
N ILE A 163 -2.66 10.27 22.75
CA ILE A 163 -1.54 11.08 22.26
C ILE A 163 -1.76 12.55 22.63
N GLU A 164 -0.72 13.25 23.07
CA GLU A 164 -0.78 14.69 23.33
C GLU A 164 -1.23 15.47 22.10
N LEU A 165 -2.11 16.47 22.32
CA LEU A 165 -2.71 17.28 21.25
C LEU A 165 -1.65 17.98 20.38
N SER A 166 -0.55 18.45 20.99
CA SER A 166 0.57 19.09 20.31
C SER A 166 1.22 18.17 19.27
N LEU A 167 1.49 16.92 19.65
CA LEU A 167 2.09 15.90 18.79
C LEU A 167 1.12 15.46 17.68
N ARG A 168 -0.18 15.40 17.98
CA ARG A 168 -1.23 15.10 17.01
C ARG A 168 -1.32 16.16 15.92
N LEU A 169 -1.33 17.44 16.33
CA LEU A 169 -1.28 18.57 15.40
C LEU A 169 0.02 18.56 14.59
N LYS A 170 1.18 18.39 15.23
CA LYS A 170 2.48 18.33 14.53
C LYS A 170 2.50 17.23 13.46
N ARG A 171 2.01 16.03 13.77
CA ARG A 171 1.94 14.90 12.82
C ARG A 171 0.92 15.14 11.71
N PHE A 172 -0.25 15.69 12.05
CA PHE A 172 -1.26 16.09 11.07
C PHE A 172 -0.69 17.11 10.08
N TRP A 173 -0.08 18.19 10.59
CA TRP A 173 0.57 19.21 9.77
C TRP A 173 1.71 18.65 8.93
N GLY A 174 2.57 17.80 9.50
CA GLY A 174 3.64 17.12 8.74
C GLY A 174 3.14 16.18 7.65
N ARG A 175 1.86 15.77 7.67
CA ARG A 175 1.26 14.93 6.61
C ARG A 175 0.47 15.75 5.59
N CYS A 176 -0.22 16.80 6.03
CA CYS A 176 -0.84 17.78 5.14
C CYS A 176 0.23 18.56 4.37
N PHE A 177 1.34 18.88 5.01
CA PHE A 177 2.44 19.68 4.50
C PHE A 177 3.76 18.98 4.88
N PRO A 178 4.21 17.98 4.09
CA PRO A 178 5.47 17.30 4.34
C PRO A 178 6.64 18.28 4.43
N PRO A 179 7.71 17.96 5.17
CA PRO A 179 8.90 18.81 5.24
C PRO A 179 9.46 19.06 3.85
N VAL A 180 10.01 20.26 3.65
CA VAL A 180 10.52 20.70 2.35
C VAL A 180 11.60 19.78 1.79
N ALA A 181 12.51 19.30 2.66
CA ALA A 181 13.51 18.30 2.31
C ALA A 181 12.92 16.97 1.79
N SER A 182 11.74 16.60 2.28
CA SER A 182 11.03 15.40 1.81
C SER A 182 10.47 15.59 0.40
N VAL A 183 9.87 16.76 0.13
CA VAL A 183 9.35 17.13 -1.19
C VAL A 183 10.49 17.24 -2.19
N ALA A 184 11.58 17.91 -1.80
CA ALA A 184 12.77 18.09 -2.61
C ALA A 184 13.36 16.75 -3.07
N ARG A 185 13.56 15.82 -2.13
CA ARG A 185 14.03 14.45 -2.43
C ARG A 185 13.05 13.69 -3.33
N HIS A 186 11.75 13.78 -3.07
CA HIS A 186 10.74 13.06 -3.85
C HIS A 186 10.70 13.50 -5.32
N TYR A 187 10.88 14.79 -5.59
CA TYR A 187 10.87 15.35 -6.94
C TYR A 187 12.27 15.51 -7.56
N GLY A 188 13.33 15.05 -6.88
CA GLY A 188 14.71 15.19 -7.37
C GLY A 188 15.17 16.64 -7.55
N ILE A 189 14.57 17.59 -6.81
CA ILE A 189 14.93 19.01 -6.88
C ILE A 189 15.82 19.39 -5.71
N SER A 190 16.73 20.35 -5.92
CA SER A 190 17.57 20.88 -4.84
C SER A 190 16.70 21.42 -3.71
N GLU A 191 17.12 21.17 -2.46
CA GLU A 191 16.46 21.76 -1.30
C GLU A 191 16.46 23.27 -1.37
N ARG A 192 17.43 23.92 -2.02
CA ARG A 192 17.48 25.39 -2.15
C ARG A 192 16.61 25.94 -3.28
N SER A 193 16.03 25.08 -4.14
CA SER A 193 15.28 25.51 -5.32
C SER A 193 13.90 26.06 -4.95
N TRP A 194 13.54 27.23 -5.49
CA TRP A 194 12.21 27.82 -5.30
C TRP A 194 11.07 26.96 -5.92
N LEU A 195 11.40 26.05 -6.84
CA LEU A 195 10.47 25.11 -7.48
C LEU A 195 9.83 24.10 -6.50
N ARG A 196 10.25 24.09 -5.23
CA ARG A 196 9.60 23.33 -4.15
C ARG A 196 8.27 23.93 -3.68
N TYR A 197 8.07 25.25 -3.84
CA TYR A 197 6.88 25.95 -3.33
C TYR A 197 5.59 25.76 -4.15
N PRO A 198 5.62 25.61 -5.49
CA PRO A 198 4.42 25.25 -6.27
C PRO A 198 3.66 24.03 -5.74
N TYR A 199 4.36 23.05 -5.16
CA TYR A 199 3.74 21.92 -4.47
C TYR A 199 2.81 22.39 -3.34
N TYR A 200 3.29 23.29 -2.47
CA TYR A 200 2.54 23.80 -1.33
C TYR A 200 1.41 24.75 -1.75
N VAL A 201 1.62 25.57 -2.79
CA VAL A 201 0.56 26.41 -3.38
C VAL A 201 -0.56 25.54 -3.92
N ARG A 202 -0.25 24.53 -4.75
CA ARG A 202 -1.25 23.58 -5.26
C ARG A 202 -1.95 22.80 -4.14
N ARG A 203 -1.24 22.51 -3.05
CA ARG A 203 -1.80 21.83 -1.86
C ARG A 203 -2.81 22.72 -1.12
N LEU A 204 -2.54 24.02 -1.00
CA LEU A 204 -3.46 24.99 -0.38
C LEU A 204 -4.71 25.25 -1.23
N VAL A 205 -4.58 25.25 -2.56
CA VAL A 205 -5.70 25.52 -3.48
C VAL A 205 -6.61 24.30 -3.65
N ARG A 206 -6.25 23.13 -3.10
CA ARG A 206 -7.15 21.95 -3.09
C ARG A 206 -8.36 22.23 -2.16
N PRO A 207 -9.60 22.32 -2.69
CA PRO A 207 -10.79 22.69 -1.90
C PRO A 207 -11.06 21.76 -0.71
N SER A 208 -10.60 20.51 -0.82
CA SER A 208 -10.73 19.49 0.21
C SER A 208 -9.87 19.70 1.45
N ILE A 209 -8.78 20.48 1.37
CA ILE A 209 -7.88 20.75 2.51
C ILE A 209 -8.36 22.00 3.27
N VAL A 210 -8.74 23.06 2.57
CA VAL A 210 -9.24 24.31 3.17
C VAL A 210 -10.57 24.09 3.90
N ARG A 211 -11.55 23.46 3.25
CA ARG A 211 -12.87 23.21 3.85
C ARG A 211 -12.77 22.30 5.09
N LYS A 212 -11.85 21.34 5.08
CA LYS A 212 -11.68 20.37 6.19
C LYS A 212 -10.82 20.90 7.32
N GLY A 213 -9.79 21.71 7.03
CA GLY A 213 -9.04 22.46 8.04
C GLY A 213 -9.94 23.43 8.81
N LEU A 214 -10.89 24.07 8.13
CA LEU A 214 -11.89 24.95 8.74
C LEU A 214 -12.87 24.18 9.64
N ILE A 215 -13.42 23.05 9.18
CA ILE A 215 -14.31 22.20 9.99
C ILE A 215 -13.59 21.65 11.24
N LEU A 216 -12.32 21.25 11.09
CA LEU A 216 -11.51 20.72 12.18
C LEU A 216 -11.15 21.78 13.22
N SER A 217 -10.76 22.97 12.77
CA SER A 217 -10.47 24.11 13.67
C SER A 217 -11.72 24.57 14.42
N LEU A 218 -12.89 24.60 13.78
CA LEU A 218 -14.16 24.90 14.43
C LEU A 218 -14.54 23.86 15.49
N ARG A 219 -14.34 22.56 15.24
CA ARG A 219 -14.64 21.50 16.23
C ARG A 219 -13.63 21.45 17.37
N LEU A 220 -12.35 21.73 17.11
CA LEU A 220 -11.33 21.87 18.15
C LEU A 220 -11.62 23.09 19.04
N ALA A 221 -12.03 24.21 18.44
CA ALA A 221 -12.48 25.38 19.19
C ALA A 221 -13.68 25.03 20.08
N GLN A 222 -14.68 24.31 19.56
CA GLN A 222 -15.81 23.83 20.36
C GLN A 222 -15.40 22.89 21.51
N MET A 223 -14.45 21.98 21.29
CA MET A 223 -13.95 21.10 22.35
C MET A 223 -13.19 21.86 23.44
N LEU A 224 -12.35 22.83 23.06
CA LEU A 224 -11.62 23.67 24.00
C LEU A 224 -12.57 24.56 24.80
N LEU A 225 -13.57 25.16 24.15
CA LEU A 225 -14.61 25.95 24.82
C LEU A 225 -15.36 25.10 25.84
N ARG A 226 -15.80 23.88 25.49
CA ARG A 226 -16.47 22.98 26.45
C ARG A 226 -15.60 22.65 27.66
N LYS A 227 -14.29 22.46 27.49
CA LYS A 227 -13.35 22.17 28.58
C LYS A 227 -13.08 23.39 29.48
N VAL A 228 -13.14 24.60 28.93
CA VAL A 228 -13.03 25.85 29.71
C VAL A 228 -14.31 26.10 30.51
N PHE A 229 -15.48 25.89 29.91
CA PHE A 229 -16.76 26.08 30.60
C PHE A 229 -17.03 24.99 31.65
N SER A 230 -16.59 23.74 31.45
CA SER A 230 -16.73 22.69 32.46
C SER A 230 -15.84 22.87 33.69
N ARG A 231 -14.80 23.71 33.62
CA ARG A 231 -13.89 24.03 34.75
C ARG A 231 -14.33 25.24 35.56
N ARG A 232 -15.31 26.01 35.08
CA ARG A 232 -15.88 27.15 35.82
C ARG A 232 -17.18 26.80 36.57
N ALA A 233 -17.71 25.60 36.36
CA ALA A 233 -18.93 25.10 36.99
C ALA A 233 -18.64 24.14 38.17
N SER A 234 -17.38 24.07 38.61
CA SER A 234 -16.86 23.31 39.75
C SER A 234 -16.07 24.26 40.62
#